data_AF-A0A0M2PU54-F1
#
_entry.id   AF-A0A0M2PU54-F1
#
_cell.length_a   1.000
_cell.length_b   1.000
_cell.length_c   1.000
_cell.angle_alpha   90.00
_cell.angle_beta   90.00
_cell.angle_gamma   90.00
#
_symmetry.space_group_name_H-M   'P 1'
#
loop_
_entity.id
_entity.type
_entity.pdbx_description
1 polymer ?
#
loop_
_entity_poly.entity_id
_entity_poly.type
_entity_poly.pdbx_seq_one_letter_code
_entity_poly.pdbx_strand_id
1 'polypeptide(L)'
;MIQIPKQTIDYCQHLRLILSCANSVMFIDPYLDPSQSQYGEFYHLLNLVKQPYARIELHSAVKGQDQSNMYRSTLDLQDWIKRFSILYPILKAKNLVAEVFIWQDFDPDDQKIHDRYILTDLVGISMTSGFNIQANAEVTWSRQTKKIYEKTQNDFHPNAGTYTLKYNFMIPKE
;
A
#
# COMPACT_ATOMS: atom_id res chain seq x y z
N MET A 1 -6.19 -15.24 12.98
CA MET A 1 -6.69 -14.99 11.61
C MET A 1 -8.13 -14.56 11.75
N ILE A 2 -8.57 -13.58 10.96
CA ILE A 2 -9.98 -13.14 10.91
C ILE A 2 -10.41 -12.99 9.45
N GLN A 3 -11.70 -13.20 9.19
CA GLN A 3 -12.34 -12.85 7.92
C GLN A 3 -13.13 -11.56 8.12
N ILE A 4 -13.01 -10.65 7.17
CA ILE A 4 -13.74 -9.39 7.17
C ILE A 4 -14.31 -9.11 5.77
N PRO A 5 -15.44 -8.40 5.66
CA PRO A 5 -15.93 -7.96 4.35
C PRO A 5 -14.90 -7.06 3.65
N LYS A 6 -14.81 -7.17 2.32
CA LYS A 6 -13.94 -6.32 1.47
C LYS A 6 -14.57 -4.95 1.24
N GLN A 7 -14.83 -4.23 2.33
CA GLN A 7 -15.40 -2.90 2.31
C GLN A 7 -14.57 -1.96 3.19
N THR A 8 -14.48 -0.70 2.76
CA THR A 8 -13.69 0.33 3.43
C THR A 8 -14.13 0.54 4.88
N ILE A 9 -15.43 0.46 5.16
CA ILE A 9 -15.97 0.66 6.51
C ILE A 9 -15.43 -0.40 7.49
N ASP A 10 -15.41 -1.66 7.07
CA ASP A 10 -14.90 -2.78 7.87
C ASP A 10 -13.38 -2.64 8.07
N TYR A 11 -12.64 -2.30 7.00
CA TYR A 11 -11.19 -2.08 7.11
C TYR A 11 -10.89 -0.95 8.10
N CYS A 12 -11.60 0.17 7.99
CA CYS A 12 -11.46 1.31 8.89
C CYS A 12 -11.75 0.92 10.34
N GLN A 13 -12.84 0.19 10.59
CA GLN A 13 -13.23 -0.24 11.93
C GLN A 13 -12.13 -1.09 12.58
N HIS A 14 -11.58 -2.05 11.84
CA HIS A 14 -10.56 -2.96 12.36
C HIS A 14 -9.17 -2.32 12.51
N LEU A 15 -8.83 -1.36 11.64
CA LEU A 15 -7.50 -0.71 11.64
C LEU A 15 -7.43 0.57 12.46
N ARG A 16 -8.57 1.14 12.88
CA ARG A 16 -8.65 2.44 13.55
C ARG A 16 -7.62 2.62 14.66
N LEU A 17 -7.59 1.71 15.64
CA LEU A 17 -6.69 1.82 16.78
C LEU A 17 -5.22 1.73 16.35
N ILE A 18 -4.89 0.76 15.48
CA ILE A 18 -3.53 0.52 15.00
C ILE A 18 -3.00 1.76 14.27
N LEU A 19 -3.75 2.28 13.29
CA LEU A 19 -3.32 3.43 12.49
C LEU A 19 -3.30 4.73 13.30
N SER A 20 -4.19 4.89 14.27
CA SER A 20 -4.24 6.10 15.11
C SER A 20 -3.10 6.19 16.14
N CYS A 21 -2.45 5.06 16.44
CA CYS A 21 -1.38 4.97 17.44
C CYS A 21 0.02 4.79 16.83
N ALA A 22 0.12 4.21 15.63
CA ALA A 22 1.38 3.93 14.96
C ALA A 22 2.16 5.20 14.62
N ASN A 23 3.49 5.15 14.76
CA ASN A 23 4.39 6.22 14.31
C ASN A 23 4.93 5.98 12.89
N SER A 24 4.78 4.77 12.37
CA SER A 24 5.10 4.43 10.99
C SER A 24 4.12 3.42 10.44
N VAL A 25 3.77 3.55 9.16
CA VAL A 25 2.94 2.60 8.43
C VAL A 25 3.45 2.39 7.02
N MET A 26 3.64 1.13 6.63
CA MET A 26 3.87 0.70 5.25
C MET A 26 2.59 0.02 4.76
N PHE A 27 1.97 0.58 3.73
CA PHE A 27 0.89 -0.05 2.98
C PHE A 27 1.50 -0.74 1.76
N ILE A 28 1.54 -2.07 1.77
CA ILE A 28 2.15 -2.89 0.72
C ILE A 28 1.04 -3.60 -0.03
N ASP A 29 0.83 -3.22 -1.29
CA ASP A 29 -0.09 -3.92 -2.18
C ASP A 29 0.35 -3.66 -3.64
N PRO A 30 0.85 -4.69 -4.36
CA PRO A 30 1.36 -4.57 -5.72
C PRO A 30 0.38 -3.97 -6.72
N TYR A 31 -0.91 -4.02 -6.38
CA TYR A 31 -1.99 -3.55 -7.23
C TYR A 31 -2.53 -2.19 -6.79
N LEU A 32 -2.02 -1.60 -5.71
CA LEU A 32 -2.49 -0.33 -5.17
C LEU A 32 -2.34 0.79 -6.19
N ASP A 33 -3.47 1.30 -6.64
CA ASP A 33 -3.55 2.43 -7.56
C ASP A 33 -4.78 3.26 -7.19
N PRO A 34 -4.62 4.34 -6.40
CA PRO A 34 -5.73 5.17 -5.92
C PRO A 34 -6.59 5.80 -7.03
N SER A 35 -6.12 5.80 -8.28
CA SER A 35 -6.90 6.27 -9.44
C SER A 35 -7.94 5.27 -9.94
N GLN A 36 -7.86 4.02 -9.51
CA GLN A 36 -8.77 2.95 -9.90
C GLN A 36 -9.92 2.85 -8.91
N SER A 37 -11.14 2.57 -9.39
CA SER A 37 -12.36 2.57 -8.57
C SER A 37 -12.27 1.64 -7.36
N GLN A 38 -11.65 0.47 -7.52
CA GLN A 38 -11.46 -0.52 -6.46
C GLN A 38 -10.43 -0.15 -5.38
N TYR A 39 -9.70 0.94 -5.56
CA TYR A 39 -8.87 1.59 -4.53
C TYR A 39 -9.28 3.04 -4.29
N GLY A 40 -10.36 3.50 -4.92
CA GLY A 40 -10.79 4.89 -4.86
C GLY A 40 -11.12 5.35 -3.45
N GLU A 41 -11.50 4.41 -2.57
CA GLU A 41 -11.80 4.66 -1.15
C GLU A 41 -10.59 4.46 -0.22
N PHE A 42 -9.41 4.10 -0.74
CA PHE A 42 -8.20 3.86 0.07
C PHE A 42 -7.84 5.04 0.97
N TYR A 43 -8.13 6.27 0.53
CA TYR A 43 -7.87 7.48 1.31
C TYR A 43 -8.55 7.49 2.69
N HIS A 44 -9.62 6.71 2.89
CA HIS A 44 -10.26 6.57 4.20
C HIS A 44 -9.31 5.97 5.25
N LEU A 45 -8.39 5.09 4.85
CA LEU A 45 -7.37 4.55 5.77
C LEU A 45 -6.35 5.62 6.17
N LEU A 46 -5.96 6.50 5.23
CA LEU A 46 -5.09 7.65 5.53
C LEU A 46 -5.73 8.61 6.53
N ASN A 47 -7.07 8.69 6.56
CA ASN A 47 -7.76 9.51 7.56
C ASN A 47 -7.56 9.03 9.00
N LEU A 48 -7.24 7.75 9.20
CA LEU A 48 -7.03 7.13 10.50
C LEU A 48 -5.59 7.24 10.99
N VAL A 49 -4.65 7.55 10.11
CA VAL A 49 -3.23 7.63 10.44
C VAL A 49 -2.98 8.75 11.45
N LYS A 50 -2.16 8.45 12.46
CA LYS A 50 -1.72 9.38 13.49
C LYS A 50 -1.11 10.64 12.87
N GLN A 51 -1.61 11.79 13.28
CA GLN A 51 -1.10 13.09 12.82
C GLN A 51 -0.15 13.73 13.84
N PRO A 52 0.70 14.67 13.39
CA PRO A 52 1.10 14.94 12.01
C PRO A 52 2.36 14.17 11.58
N TYR A 53 2.92 13.32 12.44
CA TYR A 53 4.30 12.83 12.30
C TYR A 53 4.44 11.38 11.86
N ALA A 54 3.35 10.66 11.60
CA ALA A 54 3.48 9.28 11.18
C ALA A 54 4.20 9.19 9.83
N ARG A 55 5.25 8.37 9.74
CA ARG A 55 5.89 8.04 8.47
C ARG A 55 4.94 7.12 7.69
N ILE A 56 4.59 7.51 6.46
CA ILE A 56 3.71 6.72 5.60
C ILE A 56 4.50 6.27 4.37
N GLU A 57 4.49 4.98 4.10
CA GLU A 57 5.05 4.40 2.88
C GLU A 57 3.94 3.68 2.11
N LEU A 58 3.86 3.92 0.80
CA LEU A 58 2.91 3.28 -0.12
C LEU A 58 3.71 2.47 -1.15
N HIS A 59 3.61 1.14 -1.12
CA HIS A 59 4.33 0.26 -2.03
C HIS A 59 3.36 -0.35 -3.03
N SER A 60 3.63 -0.11 -4.31
CA SER A 60 2.87 -0.64 -5.46
C SER A 60 3.81 -1.17 -6.53
N ALA A 61 3.30 -1.91 -7.52
CA ALA A 61 4.10 -2.48 -8.60
C ALA A 61 3.62 -2.00 -9.98
N VAL A 62 4.51 -2.10 -10.98
CA VAL A 62 4.23 -1.65 -12.35
C VAL A 62 3.01 -2.34 -12.99
N LYS A 63 2.63 -3.56 -12.56
CA LYS A 63 1.40 -4.26 -13.01
C LYS A 63 0.20 -4.12 -12.05
N GLY A 64 -0.21 -2.91 -11.71
CA GLY A 64 -1.59 -2.72 -11.23
C GLY A 64 -2.63 -3.24 -12.26
N GLN A 65 -3.82 -3.62 -11.80
CA GLN A 65 -4.83 -4.56 -12.36
C GLN A 65 -5.24 -4.56 -13.87
N ASP A 66 -4.60 -3.84 -14.79
CA ASP A 66 -4.93 -3.95 -16.22
C ASP A 66 -4.36 -5.22 -16.85
N GLN A 67 -5.25 -6.11 -17.29
CA GLN A 67 -4.92 -7.31 -18.07
C GLN A 67 -4.35 -6.99 -19.46
N SER A 68 -4.39 -5.73 -19.91
CA SER A 68 -3.63 -5.28 -21.07
C SER A 68 -2.19 -4.93 -20.64
N ASN A 69 -1.32 -5.94 -20.61
CA ASN A 69 0.13 -5.82 -20.30
C ASN A 69 0.87 -4.70 -21.08
N MET A 70 0.25 -4.12 -22.11
CA MET A 70 0.82 -3.05 -22.95
C MET A 70 0.78 -1.66 -22.32
N TYR A 71 -0.24 -1.28 -21.53
CA TYR A 71 -0.44 0.14 -21.19
C TYR A 71 0.31 0.60 -19.92
N ARG A 72 0.67 -0.32 -19.02
CA ARG A 72 1.37 0.03 -17.76
C ARG A 72 2.89 -0.12 -17.80
N SER A 73 3.41 -0.99 -18.67
CA SER A 73 4.85 -1.12 -18.92
C SER A 73 5.47 0.17 -19.49
N THR A 74 4.63 1.07 -20.03
CA THR A 74 4.99 2.39 -20.57
C THR A 74 4.83 3.55 -19.60
N LEU A 75 4.26 3.34 -18.40
CA LEU A 75 4.05 4.45 -17.46
C LEU A 75 5.39 4.98 -16.94
N ASP A 76 5.56 6.28 -17.09
CA ASP A 76 6.71 6.99 -16.57
C ASP A 76 6.47 7.47 -15.13
N LEU A 77 7.46 8.16 -14.56
CA LEU A 77 7.36 8.73 -13.22
C LEU A 77 6.19 9.72 -13.08
N GLN A 78 5.92 10.54 -14.10
CA GLN A 78 4.86 11.55 -14.05
C GLN A 78 3.48 10.92 -14.02
N ASP A 79 3.28 9.83 -14.76
CA ASP A 79 2.04 9.05 -14.70
C ASP A 79 1.78 8.52 -13.28
N TRP A 80 2.81 7.96 -12.63
CA TRP A 80 2.68 7.44 -11.27
C TRP A 80 2.42 8.55 -10.25
N ILE A 81 3.12 9.68 -10.36
CA ILE A 81 2.84 10.87 -9.54
C ILE A 81 1.37 11.27 -9.71
N LYS A 82 0.87 11.35 -10.94
CA LYS A 82 -0.52 11.74 -11.22
C LYS A 82 -1.53 10.78 -10.59
N ARG A 83 -1.31 9.46 -10.71
CA ARG A 83 -2.20 8.43 -10.12
C ARG A 83 -2.29 8.55 -8.60
N PHE A 84 -1.17 8.79 -7.93
CA PHE A 84 -1.12 8.95 -6.47
C PHE A 84 -1.49 10.36 -6.00
N SER A 85 -1.46 11.36 -6.89
CA SER A 85 -1.79 12.75 -6.54
C SER A 85 -3.23 12.97 -6.10
N ILE A 86 -4.13 12.02 -6.41
CA ILE A 86 -5.51 12.01 -5.90
C ILE A 86 -5.53 12.00 -4.35
N LEU A 87 -4.49 11.49 -3.71
CA LEU A 87 -4.36 11.48 -2.25
C LEU A 87 -3.91 12.83 -1.65
N TYR A 88 -3.44 13.79 -2.48
CA TYR A 88 -2.87 15.05 -2.00
C TYR A 88 -3.81 15.84 -1.09
N PRO A 89 -5.10 16.06 -1.44
CA PRO A 89 -5.98 16.87 -0.60
C PRO A 89 -6.12 16.29 0.81
N ILE A 90 -6.17 14.96 0.94
CA ILE A 90 -6.32 14.27 2.22
C ILE A 90 -5.04 14.35 3.05
N LEU A 91 -3.89 14.09 2.43
CA LEU A 91 -2.59 14.18 3.10
C LEU A 91 -2.31 15.63 3.56
N LYS A 92 -2.54 16.61 2.69
CA LYS A 92 -2.35 18.04 2.99
C LYS A 92 -3.28 18.52 4.11
N ALA A 93 -4.56 18.15 4.10
CA ALA A 93 -5.50 18.51 5.15
C ALA A 93 -5.11 17.97 6.53
N LYS A 94 -4.31 16.92 6.57
CA LYS A 94 -3.83 16.25 7.80
C LYS A 94 -2.38 16.57 8.16
N ASN A 95 -1.73 17.45 7.40
CA ASN A 95 -0.30 17.75 7.53
C ASN A 95 0.55 16.47 7.53
N LEU A 96 0.20 15.52 6.64
CA LEU A 96 0.89 14.26 6.44
C LEU A 96 1.59 14.26 5.07
N VAL A 97 2.65 13.46 4.98
CA VAL A 97 3.35 13.18 3.73
C VAL A 97 3.52 11.66 3.61
N ALA A 98 3.42 11.13 2.41
CA ALA A 98 3.67 9.73 2.10
C ALA A 98 4.79 9.58 1.08
N GLU A 99 5.66 8.62 1.32
CA GLU A 99 6.68 8.16 0.39
C GLU A 99 6.09 7.02 -0.46
N VAL A 100 6.14 7.15 -1.77
CA VAL A 100 5.58 6.16 -2.71
C VAL A 100 6.72 5.41 -3.37
N PHE A 101 6.64 4.08 -3.34
CA PHE A 101 7.60 3.17 -3.95
C PHE A 101 6.90 2.35 -5.04
N ILE A 102 7.39 2.48 -6.27
CA ILE A 102 6.93 1.70 -7.42
C ILE A 102 7.99 0.65 -7.77
N TRP A 103 7.64 -0.61 -7.54
CA TRP A 103 8.52 -1.75 -7.77
C TRP A 103 8.31 -2.33 -9.17
N GLN A 104 9.39 -2.80 -9.78
CA GLN A 104 9.34 -3.53 -11.04
C GLN A 104 8.72 -4.92 -10.79
N ASP A 105 7.68 -5.27 -11.54
CA ASP A 105 6.94 -6.54 -11.44
C ASP A 105 7.59 -7.69 -12.22
N PHE A 106 8.93 -7.78 -12.22
CA PHE A 106 9.62 -8.80 -12.99
C PHE A 106 10.66 -9.53 -12.14
N ASP A 107 10.44 -10.83 -11.98
CA ASP A 107 11.48 -11.84 -11.79
C ASP A 107 11.41 -12.81 -12.99
N PRO A 108 12.52 -13.07 -13.73
CA PRO A 108 12.59 -14.18 -14.68
C PRO A 108 12.28 -15.56 -14.06
N ASP A 109 12.38 -15.72 -12.74
CA ASP A 109 12.09 -16.95 -11.98
C ASP A 109 10.72 -16.97 -11.28
N ASP A 110 9.77 -16.13 -11.70
CA ASP A 110 8.37 -16.11 -11.23
C ASP A 110 8.14 -15.67 -9.76
N GLN A 111 9.10 -15.00 -9.11
CA GLN A 111 8.83 -14.26 -7.86
C GLN A 111 8.12 -12.92 -8.14
N LYS A 112 6.92 -13.01 -8.70
CA LYS A 112 6.00 -11.87 -8.77
C LYS A 112 5.71 -11.36 -7.36
N ILE A 113 5.73 -10.04 -7.18
CA ILE A 113 5.27 -9.44 -5.93
C ILE A 113 3.76 -9.66 -5.85
N HIS A 114 3.32 -10.59 -5.01
CA HIS A 114 1.92 -10.90 -4.78
C HIS A 114 1.44 -10.57 -3.37
N ASP A 115 2.39 -10.38 -2.47
CA ASP A 115 2.07 -10.24 -1.07
C ASP A 115 1.45 -8.87 -0.79
N ARG A 116 0.45 -8.85 0.09
CA ARG A 116 -0.17 -7.62 0.59
C ARG A 116 -0.07 -7.55 2.10
N TYR A 117 0.41 -6.43 2.61
CA TYR A 117 0.63 -6.21 4.03
C TYR A 117 0.26 -4.80 4.47
N ILE A 118 -0.06 -4.69 5.75
CA ILE A 118 0.08 -3.45 6.52
C ILE A 118 1.14 -3.72 7.56
N LEU A 119 2.24 -2.99 7.52
CA LEU A 119 3.28 -3.05 8.56
C LEU A 119 3.28 -1.75 9.33
N THR A 120 3.17 -1.80 10.65
CA THR A 120 3.37 -0.65 11.53
C THR A 120 4.46 -0.95 12.54
N ASP A 121 4.91 0.07 13.28
CA ASP A 121 5.79 -0.10 14.44
C ASP A 121 5.12 -0.89 15.59
N LEU A 122 3.81 -1.13 15.52
CA LEU A 122 3.04 -1.89 16.50
C LEU A 122 2.78 -3.34 16.07
N VAL A 123 2.50 -3.58 14.78
CA VAL A 123 2.08 -4.90 14.28
C VAL A 123 2.23 -5.02 12.76
N GLY A 124 2.47 -6.24 12.26
CA GLY A 124 2.30 -6.59 10.85
C GLY A 124 1.02 -7.39 10.62
N ILE A 125 0.34 -7.13 9.51
CA ILE A 125 -0.87 -7.83 9.06
C ILE A 125 -0.65 -8.25 7.61
N SER A 126 -0.84 -9.53 7.29
CA SER A 126 -0.99 -9.98 5.89
C SER A 126 -2.45 -10.02 5.48
N MET A 127 -2.69 -9.77 4.19
CA MET A 127 -4.02 -9.65 3.62
C MET A 127 -4.10 -10.45 2.32
N THR A 128 -5.08 -11.34 2.17
CA THR A 128 -5.19 -12.16 0.95
C THR A 128 -5.54 -11.36 -0.31
N SER A 129 -6.26 -10.23 -0.18
CA SER A 129 -6.69 -9.36 -1.28
C SER A 129 -6.22 -7.91 -1.17
N GLY A 130 -5.35 -7.60 -0.20
CA GLY A 130 -4.87 -6.23 0.02
C GLY A 130 -5.99 -5.23 0.28
N PHE A 131 -5.88 -4.03 -0.30
CA PHE A 131 -6.80 -2.92 -0.09
C PHE A 131 -7.93 -2.83 -1.11
N ASN A 132 -7.98 -3.77 -2.05
CA ASN A 132 -9.02 -3.86 -3.06
C ASN A 132 -10.41 -4.05 -2.41
N ILE A 133 -11.34 -3.14 -2.66
CA ILE A 133 -12.74 -3.24 -2.22
C ILE A 133 -13.60 -3.97 -3.25
N GLN A 134 -14.49 -4.84 -2.77
CA GLN A 134 -15.39 -5.61 -3.61
C GLN A 134 -16.63 -6.01 -2.81
N ALA A 135 -17.80 -5.55 -3.26
CA ALA A 135 -19.06 -5.90 -2.61
C ALA A 135 -19.28 -7.42 -2.60
N ASN A 136 -19.87 -7.93 -1.51
CA ASN A 136 -20.16 -9.35 -1.30
C ASN A 136 -18.93 -10.28 -1.36
N ALA A 137 -17.73 -9.75 -1.11
CA ALA A 137 -16.51 -10.53 -1.01
C ALA A 137 -15.86 -10.34 0.37
N GLU A 138 -15.02 -11.29 0.77
CA GLU A 138 -14.31 -11.30 2.04
C GLU A 138 -12.79 -11.34 1.84
N VAL A 139 -12.05 -10.81 2.81
CA VAL A 139 -10.60 -10.89 2.89
C VAL A 139 -10.20 -11.51 4.21
N THR A 140 -9.14 -12.31 4.17
CA THR A 140 -8.58 -12.94 5.36
C THR A 140 -7.37 -12.15 5.81
N TRP A 141 -7.37 -11.74 7.08
CA TRP A 141 -6.25 -11.05 7.71
C TRP A 141 -5.58 -11.93 8.75
N SER A 142 -4.25 -11.91 8.75
CA SER A 142 -3.45 -12.63 9.74
C SER A 142 -2.36 -11.73 10.30
N ARG A 143 -2.28 -11.67 11.62
CA ARG A 143 -1.16 -11.04 12.32
C ARG A 143 0.13 -11.79 11.97
N GLN A 144 1.16 -11.03 11.62
CA GLN A 144 2.49 -11.55 11.35
C GLN A 144 3.25 -11.87 12.62
N THR A 145 4.09 -12.90 12.53
CA THR A 145 5.12 -13.15 13.54
C THR A 145 6.22 -12.11 13.37
N LYS A 146 6.98 -11.84 14.45
CA LYS A 146 8.11 -10.90 14.40
C LYS A 146 9.11 -11.23 13.28
N LYS A 147 9.44 -12.51 13.11
CA LYS A 147 10.36 -12.98 12.07
C LYS A 147 9.88 -12.66 10.66
N ILE A 148 8.60 -12.89 10.37
CA ILE A 148 8.04 -12.59 9.04
C ILE A 148 7.95 -11.09 8.85
N TYR A 149 7.49 -10.35 9.87
CA TYR A 149 7.45 -8.89 9.84
C TYR A 149 8.83 -8.28 9.47
N GLU A 150 9.89 -8.66 10.17
CA GLU A 150 11.23 -8.13 9.95
C GLU A 150 11.76 -8.50 8.56
N LYS A 151 11.51 -9.74 8.12
CA LYS A 151 11.87 -10.17 6.76
C LYS A 151 11.14 -9.31 5.72
N THR A 152 9.82 -9.19 5.82
CA THR A 152 9.01 -8.42 4.86
C THR A 152 9.43 -6.95 4.83
N GLN A 153 9.64 -6.33 6.01
CA GLN A 153 10.12 -4.95 6.06
C GLN A 153 11.47 -4.80 5.34
N ASN A 154 12.40 -5.74 5.54
CA ASN A 154 13.68 -5.73 4.85
C ASN A 154 13.54 -5.97 3.34
N ASP A 155 12.67 -6.87 2.91
CA ASP A 155 12.44 -7.18 1.49
C ASP A 155 11.99 -5.92 0.70
N PHE A 156 11.20 -5.05 1.34
CA PHE A 156 10.70 -3.80 0.74
C PHE A 156 11.59 -2.58 1.02
N HIS A 157 12.77 -2.77 1.60
CA HIS A 157 13.74 -1.69 1.72
C HIS A 157 14.39 -1.42 0.34
N PRO A 158 14.46 -0.16 -0.13
CA PRO A 158 15.00 0.20 -1.46
C PRO A 158 16.36 -0.40 -1.82
N ASN A 159 17.22 -0.59 -0.82
CA ASN A 159 18.59 -1.08 -1.01
C ASN A 159 18.77 -2.57 -0.65
N ALA A 160 17.70 -3.31 -0.39
CA ALA A 160 17.81 -4.73 -0.02
C ALA A 160 18.17 -5.64 -1.19
N GLY A 161 17.86 -5.22 -2.42
CA GLY A 161 18.09 -6.03 -3.63
C GLY A 161 17.09 -7.18 -3.82
N THR A 162 16.14 -7.38 -2.90
CA THR A 162 15.05 -8.38 -3.05
C THR A 162 14.12 -8.04 -4.21
N TYR A 163 13.75 -6.76 -4.34
CA TYR A 163 12.93 -6.25 -5.44
C TYR A 163 13.64 -5.08 -6.13
N THR A 164 13.41 -4.95 -7.44
CA THR A 164 13.96 -3.82 -8.20
C THR A 164 13.05 -2.61 -8.06
N LEU A 165 13.51 -1.57 -7.36
CA LEU A 165 12.80 -0.30 -7.27
C LEU A 165 12.89 0.46 -8.59
N LYS A 166 11.75 0.84 -9.17
CA LYS A 166 11.69 1.61 -10.43
C LYS A 166 11.58 3.11 -10.16
N TYR A 167 10.66 3.49 -9.28
CA TYR A 167 10.42 4.90 -8.93
C TYR A 167 10.21 5.06 -7.43
N ASN A 168 10.67 6.20 -6.90
CA ASN A 168 10.38 6.67 -5.55
C ASN A 168 10.06 8.17 -5.62
N PHE A 169 9.00 8.60 -4.93
CA PHE A 169 8.63 10.01 -4.84
C PHE A 169 7.78 10.31 -3.60
N MET A 170 7.75 11.57 -3.18
CA MET A 170 6.97 12.05 -2.03
C MET A 170 5.66 12.71 -2.45
N ILE A 171 4.60 12.55 -1.65
CA ILE A 171 3.29 13.16 -1.85
C ILE A 171 2.70 13.72 -0.52
N PRO A 172 2.14 14.94 -0.47
CA PRO A 172 2.30 15.98 -1.47
C PRO A 172 3.77 16.37 -1.60
N LYS A 173 4.20 16.71 -2.82
CA LYS A 173 5.53 17.27 -3.04
C LYS A 173 5.57 18.68 -2.43
N GLU A 174 6.58 18.95 -1.59
CA GLU A 174 6.84 20.30 -1.07
C GLU A 174 7.05 21.33 -2.17
#